data_AF-Q84KK9-F1
#
_entry.id   AF-Q84KK9-F1
#
_cell.length_a   1.000
_cell.length_b   1.000
_cell.length_c   1.000
_cell.angle_alpha   90.00
_cell.angle_beta   90.00
_cell.angle_gamma   90.00
#
_symmetry.space_group_name_H-M   'P 1'
#
loop_
_entity.id
_entity.type
_entity.pdbx_description
1 polymer ?
#
loop_
_entity_poly.entity_id
_entity_poly.type
_entity_poly.pdbx_seq_one_letter_code
_entity_poly.pdbx_strand_id
1 'polypeptide(L)'
;MSSASSEVAKLGPWGGSGGDSFDDGSDNGGVVKLTIYYSSTMVNGFQVVYGNGTTNLRGRATGQTKEIDVTSSATLDVSITVGSNSVFSGDPNHLGVLALGFATSEAPSPVPSNVNGNNYRPLQVLGFFGNSGDRLDRLGLYVPNV
;
A
#
# COMPACT_ATOMS: atom_id res chain seq x y z
N MET A 1 -25.50 14.13 22.28
CA MET A 1 -24.15 14.28 21.70
C MET A 1 -24.11 13.43 20.44
N SER A 2 -24.17 14.06 19.27
CA SER A 2 -24.02 13.34 17.99
C SER A 2 -22.55 13.03 17.83
N SER A 3 -22.15 11.76 17.94
CA SER A 3 -20.82 11.36 17.50
C SER A 3 -20.78 11.59 16.00
N ALA A 4 -19.97 12.53 15.53
CA ALA A 4 -19.69 12.62 14.11
C ALA A 4 -19.02 11.29 13.72
N SER A 5 -19.77 10.41 13.07
CA SER A 5 -19.18 9.29 12.36
C SER A 5 -18.28 9.90 11.28
N SER A 6 -16.97 9.89 11.48
CA SER A 6 -16.03 10.21 10.41
C SER A 6 -16.37 9.30 9.24
N GLU A 7 -16.86 9.88 8.15
CA GLU A 7 -17.00 9.14 6.92
C GLU A 7 -15.61 8.65 6.49
N VAL A 8 -15.56 7.48 5.86
CA VAL A 8 -14.32 6.88 5.36
C VAL A 8 -14.37 6.89 3.85
N ALA A 9 -13.34 7.44 3.21
CA ALA A 9 -13.18 7.43 1.76
C ALA A 9 -12.29 6.25 1.32
N LYS A 10 -12.60 5.68 0.15
CA LYS A 10 -11.78 4.67 -0.52
C LYS A 10 -11.02 5.33 -1.67
N LEU A 11 -9.70 5.24 -1.65
CA LEU A 11 -8.84 5.66 -2.76
C LEU A 11 -8.31 4.45 -3.52
N GLY A 12 -8.32 4.52 -4.85
CA GLY A 12 -7.92 3.41 -5.73
C GLY A 12 -9.07 2.41 -5.94
N PRO A 13 -8.79 1.11 -6.11
CA PRO A 13 -7.48 0.46 -6.01
C PRO A 13 -6.69 0.59 -7.32
N TRP A 14 -5.36 0.69 -7.22
CA TRP A 14 -4.45 0.80 -8.37
C TRP A 14 -3.61 -0.47 -8.52
N GLY A 15 -3.40 -0.92 -9.76
CA GLY A 15 -2.70 -2.17 -10.06
C GLY A 15 -3.40 -2.98 -11.14
N GLY A 16 -3.00 -4.25 -11.30
CA GLY A 16 -3.64 -5.18 -12.23
C GLY A 16 -4.75 -6.01 -11.60
N SER A 17 -5.35 -6.90 -12.38
CA SER A 17 -6.48 -7.76 -11.96
C SER A 17 -6.07 -9.16 -11.46
N GLY A 18 -4.78 -9.41 -11.28
CA GLY A 18 -4.28 -10.66 -10.71
C GLY A 18 -4.50 -10.76 -9.21
N GLY A 19 -4.19 -11.94 -8.65
CA GLY A 19 -4.19 -12.20 -7.22
C GLY A 19 -5.58 -12.30 -6.58
N ASP A 20 -5.61 -12.83 -5.37
CA ASP A 20 -6.83 -12.97 -4.57
C ASP A 20 -7.13 -11.67 -3.82
N SER A 21 -8.41 -11.34 -3.71
CA SER A 21 -8.86 -10.12 -3.05
C SER A 21 -8.59 -10.16 -1.54
N PHE A 22 -8.20 -9.02 -0.98
CA PHE A 22 -8.14 -8.79 0.46
C PHE A 22 -8.79 -7.45 0.82
N ASP A 23 -9.30 -7.36 2.04
CA ASP A 23 -9.83 -6.12 2.62
C ASP A 23 -9.56 -6.15 4.13
N ASP A 24 -8.76 -5.20 4.62
CA ASP A 24 -8.44 -5.06 6.03
C ASP A 24 -9.50 -4.24 6.78
N GLY A 25 -10.40 -3.56 6.06
CA GLY A 25 -11.32 -2.58 6.62
C GLY A 25 -10.62 -1.30 7.12
N SER A 26 -11.41 -0.37 7.66
CA SER A 26 -10.93 0.91 8.18
C SER A 26 -10.95 1.02 9.71
N ASP A 27 -11.62 0.10 10.40
CA ASP A 27 -11.82 0.13 11.85
C ASP A 27 -10.66 -0.55 12.61
N ASN A 28 -9.44 -0.07 12.34
CA ASN A 28 -8.22 -0.68 12.88
C ASN A 28 -7.39 0.25 13.79
N GLY A 29 -7.87 1.47 14.07
CA GLY A 29 -7.10 2.47 14.80
C GLY A 29 -5.96 3.10 14.00
N GLY A 30 -5.96 2.94 12.67
CA GLY A 30 -4.95 3.50 11.77
C GLY A 30 -3.69 2.65 11.65
N VAL A 31 -2.88 2.94 10.63
CA VAL A 31 -1.59 2.27 10.36
C VAL A 31 -0.52 2.79 11.32
N VAL A 32 0.20 1.87 11.96
CA VAL A 32 1.26 2.16 12.93
C VAL A 32 2.63 1.81 12.37
N LYS A 33 2.76 0.67 11.69
CA LYS A 33 4.00 0.23 11.06
C LYS A 33 3.71 -0.48 9.74
N LEU A 34 4.58 -0.27 8.76
CA LEU A 34 4.61 -1.00 7.51
C LEU A 34 6.00 -1.64 7.31
N THR A 35 6.01 -2.89 6.86
CA THR A 35 7.20 -3.56 6.35
C THR A 35 6.91 -3.96 4.90
N ILE A 36 7.59 -3.34 3.95
CA ILE A 36 7.43 -3.61 2.51
C ILE A 36 8.45 -4.67 2.12
N TYR A 37 8.00 -5.70 1.40
CA TYR A 37 8.85 -6.74 0.82
C TYR A 37 8.94 -6.52 -0.69
N TYR A 38 10.14 -6.38 -1.22
CA TYR A 38 10.35 -6.06 -2.63
C TYR A 38 11.58 -6.77 -3.20
N SER A 39 11.62 -6.87 -4.53
CA SER A 39 12.78 -7.29 -5.30
C SER A 39 13.25 -6.14 -6.19
N SER A 40 14.29 -6.36 -7.00
CA SER A 40 14.78 -5.36 -7.96
C SER A 40 13.73 -4.94 -9.00
N THR A 41 12.59 -5.62 -9.10
CA THR A 41 11.63 -5.46 -10.19
C THR A 41 10.17 -5.28 -9.76
N MET A 42 9.81 -5.53 -8.49
CA MET A 42 8.44 -5.43 -8.01
C MET A 42 8.31 -5.39 -6.49
N VAL A 43 7.11 -5.07 -6.01
CA VAL A 43 6.67 -5.30 -4.63
C VAL A 43 6.09 -6.70 -4.50
N ASN A 44 6.73 -7.53 -3.68
CA ASN A 44 6.30 -8.90 -3.40
C ASN A 44 5.13 -8.92 -2.40
N GLY A 45 5.11 -7.96 -1.48
CA GLY A 45 4.07 -7.85 -0.47
C GLY A 45 4.37 -6.76 0.55
N PHE A 46 3.50 -6.67 1.54
CA PHE A 46 3.74 -5.84 2.72
C PHE A 46 3.08 -6.45 3.95
N GLN A 47 3.67 -6.20 5.11
CA GLN A 47 3.06 -6.44 6.40
C GLN A 47 2.67 -5.10 7.01
N VAL A 48 1.46 -5.01 7.54
CA VAL A 48 0.94 -3.84 8.24
C VAL A 48 0.64 -4.18 9.69
N VAL A 49 1.00 -3.28 10.60
CA VAL A 49 0.57 -3.29 12.00
C VAL A 49 -0.34 -2.10 12.23
N TYR A 50 -1.49 -2.36 12.83
CA TYR A 50 -2.52 -1.36 13.10
C TYR A 50 -2.56 -0.93 14.58
N GLY A 51 -3.22 0.19 14.86
CA GLY A 51 -3.39 0.76 16.20
C GLY A 51 -4.13 -0.15 17.19
N ASN A 52 -5.01 -1.01 16.68
CA ASN A 52 -5.69 -2.03 17.49
C ASN A 52 -4.83 -3.29 17.75
N GLY A 53 -3.58 -3.32 17.27
CA GLY A 53 -2.65 -4.45 17.41
C GLY A 53 -2.77 -5.52 16.31
N THR A 54 -3.75 -5.42 15.42
CA THR A 54 -3.90 -6.34 14.28
C THR A 54 -2.68 -6.26 13.37
N THR A 55 -2.18 -7.43 12.94
CA THR A 55 -1.08 -7.54 11.99
C THR A 55 -1.51 -8.38 10.79
N ASN A 56 -1.41 -7.82 9.58
CA ASN A 56 -1.77 -8.50 8.35
C ASN A 56 -0.59 -8.54 7.38
N LEU A 57 -0.36 -9.70 6.77
CA LEU A 57 0.53 -9.86 5.63
C LEU A 57 -0.30 -9.93 4.34
N ARG A 58 0.08 -9.14 3.34
CA ARG A 58 -0.51 -9.13 1.99
C ARG A 58 0.59 -9.39 0.97
N GLY A 59 0.39 -10.37 0.08
CA GLY A 59 1.45 -10.90 -0.80
C GLY A 59 2.47 -11.78 -0.06
N ARG A 60 3.73 -11.78 -0.52
CA ARG A 60 4.80 -12.64 0.01
C ARG A 60 5.84 -11.86 0.82
N ALA A 61 6.18 -12.38 2.00
CA ALA A 61 7.27 -11.88 2.84
C ALA A 61 8.65 -12.37 2.35
N THR A 62 9.04 -11.97 1.13
CA THR A 62 10.28 -12.42 0.48
C THR A 62 11.04 -11.26 -0.17
N GLY A 63 12.36 -11.39 -0.32
CA GLY A 63 13.21 -10.35 -0.92
C GLY A 63 13.77 -9.35 0.08
N GLN A 64 14.06 -8.14 -0.39
CA GLN A 64 14.53 -7.03 0.43
C GLN A 64 13.37 -6.42 1.22
N THR A 65 13.70 -5.78 2.34
CA THR A 65 12.70 -5.13 3.21
C THR A 65 12.95 -3.64 3.36
N LYS A 66 11.87 -2.89 3.52
CA LYS A 66 11.90 -1.49 3.97
C LYS A 66 10.85 -1.33 5.07
N GLU A 67 11.29 -0.93 6.26
CA GLU A 67 10.40 -0.65 7.38
C GLU A 67 10.08 0.84 7.46
N ILE A 68 8.84 1.13 7.86
CA ILE A 68 8.30 2.48 7.96
C ILE A 68 7.49 2.53 9.25
N ASP A 69 7.99 3.31 10.21
CA ASP A 69 7.31 3.57 11.47
C ASP A 69 6.49 4.87 11.32
N VAL A 70 5.20 4.77 11.60
CA VAL A 70 4.23 5.87 11.46
C VAL A 70 3.84 6.43 12.83
N THR A 71 4.26 5.81 13.93
CA THR A 71 3.87 6.18 15.31
C THR A 71 4.13 7.65 15.67
N SER A 72 5.18 8.24 15.12
CA SER A 72 5.61 9.61 15.42
C SER A 72 5.18 10.64 14.37
N SER A 73 4.48 10.23 13.30
CA SER A 73 4.15 11.12 12.18
C SER A 73 2.68 11.53 12.18
N ALA A 74 2.43 12.82 12.01
CA ALA A 74 1.08 13.36 11.87
C ALA A 74 0.45 13.05 10.50
N THR A 75 1.26 12.68 9.50
CA THR A 75 0.83 12.43 8.13
C THR A 75 1.62 11.30 7.48
N LEU A 76 0.95 10.43 6.71
CA LEU A 76 1.61 9.39 5.93
C LEU A 76 1.49 9.72 4.44
N ASP A 77 2.56 10.20 3.83
CA ASP A 77 2.63 10.32 2.37
C ASP A 77 2.73 8.93 1.74
N VAL A 78 1.82 8.63 0.81
CA VAL A 78 1.74 7.33 0.15
C VAL A 78 1.89 7.50 -1.36
N SER A 79 3.05 7.14 -1.90
CA SER A 79 3.27 7.05 -3.35
C SER A 79 3.06 5.62 -3.83
N ILE A 80 2.12 5.44 -4.75
CA ILE A 80 1.82 4.13 -5.34
C ILE A 80 2.17 4.19 -6.82
N THR A 81 3.15 3.39 -7.19
CA THR A 81 3.65 3.33 -8.56
C THR A 81 3.23 2.01 -9.19
N VAL A 82 2.37 2.12 -10.21
CA VAL A 82 1.77 0.98 -10.91
C VAL A 82 2.33 0.89 -12.32
N GLY A 83 2.68 -0.32 -12.74
CA GLY A 83 3.09 -0.54 -14.11
C GLY A 83 3.07 -2.02 -14.48
N SER A 84 3.40 -2.31 -15.72
CA SER A 84 3.57 -3.66 -16.25
C SER A 84 5.05 -4.01 -16.31
N ASN A 85 5.42 -5.19 -15.85
CA ASN A 85 6.73 -5.77 -16.11
C ASN A 85 6.55 -7.11 -16.81
N SER A 86 6.90 -7.15 -18.09
CA SER A 86 6.76 -8.32 -18.97
C SER A 86 7.60 -9.52 -18.56
N VAL A 87 8.54 -9.37 -17.63
CA VAL A 87 9.47 -10.42 -17.21
C VAL A 87 8.79 -11.54 -16.41
N PHE A 88 7.63 -11.32 -15.79
CA PHE A 88 7.08 -12.27 -14.80
C PHE A 88 5.74 -12.93 -15.11
N SER A 89 4.87 -12.28 -15.87
CA SER A 89 3.57 -12.88 -16.21
C SER A 89 3.65 -13.86 -17.39
N GLY A 90 4.77 -13.88 -18.13
CA GLY A 90 4.81 -14.39 -19.50
C GLY A 90 3.91 -13.60 -20.47
N ASP A 91 3.13 -12.67 -19.92
CA ASP A 91 2.22 -11.76 -20.62
C ASP A 91 2.70 -10.33 -20.38
N PRO A 92 3.28 -9.66 -21.38
CA PRO A 92 3.72 -8.27 -21.27
C PRO A 92 2.63 -7.29 -20.83
N ASN A 93 1.35 -7.69 -20.83
CA ASN A 93 0.21 -6.86 -20.47
C ASN A 93 -0.27 -7.03 -19.02
N HIS A 94 0.32 -7.92 -18.21
CA HIS A 94 -0.09 -8.03 -16.80
C HIS A 94 0.45 -6.85 -15.99
N LEU A 95 -0.47 -5.96 -15.62
CA LEU A 95 -0.20 -4.81 -14.76
C LEU A 95 -0.09 -5.27 -13.28
N GLY A 96 0.75 -4.61 -12.50
CA GLY A 96 0.90 -4.88 -11.07
C GLY A 96 1.44 -3.66 -10.31
N VAL A 97 1.52 -3.75 -8.99
CA VAL A 97 2.19 -2.72 -8.19
C VAL A 97 3.70 -2.93 -8.29
N LEU A 98 4.38 -2.03 -9.00
CA LEU A 98 5.82 -2.15 -9.25
C LEU A 98 6.65 -1.52 -8.13
N ALA A 99 6.15 -0.43 -7.55
CA ALA A 99 6.79 0.19 -6.39
C ALA A 99 5.74 0.79 -5.45
N LEU A 100 5.99 0.64 -4.17
CA LEU A 100 5.31 1.35 -3.10
C LEU A 100 6.35 2.22 -2.39
N GLY A 101 6.12 3.53 -2.39
CA GLY A 101 6.77 4.42 -1.47
C GLY A 101 5.77 4.78 -0.39
N PHE A 102 6.16 4.59 0.86
CA PHE A 102 5.57 5.37 1.93
C PHE A 102 6.68 6.26 2.47
N ALA A 103 6.34 7.50 2.71
CA ALA A 103 7.16 8.46 3.39
C ALA A 103 6.32 8.99 4.54
N THR A 104 6.83 8.91 5.75
CA THR A 104 6.43 9.91 6.74
C THR A 104 7.03 11.24 6.28
N SER A 105 6.58 12.37 6.85
CA SER A 105 7.02 13.74 6.49
C SER A 105 8.56 13.99 6.46
N GLU A 106 9.40 12.98 6.68
CA GLU A 106 10.84 13.03 6.90
C GLU A 106 11.71 12.43 5.76
N ALA A 107 11.19 11.68 4.76
CA ALA A 107 12.04 11.25 3.62
C ALA A 107 11.28 10.65 2.42
N PRO A 108 11.27 11.27 1.22
CA PRO A 108 10.69 10.67 0.01
C PRO A 108 11.54 9.49 -0.51
N SER A 109 10.87 8.41 -0.94
CA SER A 109 11.51 7.26 -1.61
C SER A 109 11.73 7.55 -3.10
N PRO A 110 12.85 7.12 -3.72
CA PRO A 110 13.06 7.30 -5.16
C PRO A 110 12.09 6.42 -5.96
N VAL A 111 11.32 7.05 -6.86
CA VAL A 111 10.45 6.37 -7.83
C VAL A 111 11.28 6.06 -9.09
N PRO A 112 11.27 4.82 -9.61
CA PRO A 112 11.93 4.49 -10.88
C PRO A 112 11.36 5.31 -12.04
N SER A 113 12.22 5.79 -12.94
CA SER A 113 11.94 6.79 -13.98
C SER A 113 11.07 6.31 -15.16
N ASN A 114 10.60 5.07 -15.16
CA ASN A 114 9.90 4.45 -16.29
C ASN A 114 8.49 3.93 -15.94
N VAL A 115 7.82 4.51 -14.95
CA VAL A 115 6.52 4.02 -14.46
C VAL A 115 5.51 5.18 -14.29
N ASN A 116 4.27 4.99 -14.75
CA ASN A 116 3.15 5.90 -14.46
C ASN A 116 2.74 5.75 -12.99
N GLY A 117 3.31 6.58 -12.11
CA GLY A 117 2.97 6.59 -10.68
C GLY A 117 1.91 7.61 -10.31
N ASN A 118 1.05 7.26 -9.35
CA ASN A 118 0.16 8.22 -8.69
C ASN A 118 0.70 8.51 -7.28
N ASN A 119 0.87 9.79 -6.95
CA ASN A 119 1.28 10.20 -5.61
C ASN A 119 0.07 10.69 -4.82
N TYR A 120 -0.17 10.10 -3.66
CA TYR A 120 -1.23 10.52 -2.74
C TYR A 120 -0.62 10.95 -1.42
N ARG A 121 -1.20 11.99 -0.81
CA ARG A 121 -0.73 12.52 0.48
C ARG A 121 -1.87 12.51 1.49
N PRO A 122 -2.37 11.33 1.89
CA PRO A 122 -3.42 11.27 2.89
C PRO A 122 -2.85 11.71 4.26
N LEU A 123 -3.65 12.44 5.03
CA LEU A 123 -3.30 12.76 6.42
C LEU A 123 -3.19 11.49 7.26
N GLN A 124 -3.98 10.47 6.95
CA GLN A 124 -3.94 9.18 7.64
C GLN A 124 -4.38 8.05 6.71
N VAL A 125 -3.77 6.89 6.86
CA VAL A 125 -4.27 5.64 6.29
C VAL A 125 -4.91 4.81 7.39
N LEU A 126 -6.18 4.45 7.19
CA LEU A 126 -6.99 3.67 8.13
C LEU A 126 -6.93 2.17 7.86
N GLY A 127 -6.64 1.79 6.62
CA GLY A 127 -6.50 0.40 6.20
C GLY A 127 -6.29 0.25 4.71
N PHE A 128 -6.13 -1.01 4.29
CA PHE A 128 -5.82 -1.38 2.92
C PHE A 128 -6.84 -2.37 2.36
N PHE A 129 -7.10 -2.28 1.06
CA PHE A 129 -7.84 -3.30 0.32
C PHE A 129 -7.16 -3.50 -1.04
N GLY A 130 -7.35 -4.64 -1.69
CA GLY A 130 -6.68 -4.89 -2.96
C GLY A 130 -6.65 -6.35 -3.36
N ASN A 131 -5.63 -6.72 -4.13
CA ASN A 131 -5.41 -8.09 -4.58
C ASN A 131 -3.93 -8.47 -4.40
N SER A 132 -3.70 -9.70 -3.95
CA SER A 132 -2.35 -10.24 -3.83
C SER A 132 -2.32 -11.74 -4.07
N GLY A 133 -1.21 -12.23 -4.59
CA GLY A 133 -0.86 -13.65 -4.65
C GLY A 133 0.63 -13.80 -4.42
N ASP A 134 1.35 -14.23 -5.45
CA ASP A 134 2.82 -14.30 -5.42
C ASP A 134 3.50 -12.92 -5.32
N ARG A 135 2.73 -11.87 -5.57
CA ARG A 135 3.12 -10.46 -5.49
C ARG A 135 1.94 -9.60 -5.04
N LEU A 136 2.18 -8.30 -4.87
CA LEU A 136 1.09 -7.34 -4.71
C LEU A 136 0.58 -6.89 -6.10
N ASP A 137 -0.58 -7.38 -6.50
CA ASP A 137 -1.16 -7.07 -7.81
C ASP A 137 -1.91 -5.73 -7.81
N ARG A 138 -2.62 -5.43 -6.71
CA ARG A 138 -3.47 -4.24 -6.60
C ARG A 138 -3.54 -3.72 -5.18
N LEU A 139 -3.58 -2.40 -5.00
CA LEU A 139 -3.69 -1.76 -3.69
C LEU A 139 -4.61 -0.54 -3.72
N GLY A 140 -5.46 -0.41 -2.72
CA GLY A 140 -6.28 0.74 -2.40
C GLY A 140 -6.19 1.06 -0.91
N LEU A 141 -6.64 2.27 -0.56
CA LEU A 141 -6.51 2.84 0.79
C LEU A 141 -7.89 3.20 1.33
N TYR A 142 -8.11 2.93 2.62
CA TYR A 142 -9.11 3.64 3.41
C TYR A 142 -8.47 4.86 4.05
N VAL A 143 -9.10 6.03 3.89
CA VAL A 143 -8.64 7.31 4.47
C VAL A 143 -9.83 8.02 5.12
N PRO A 144 -9.62 8.90 6.11
CA PRO A 144 -10.69 9.74 6.63
C PRO A 144 -11.27 10.61 5.50
N ASN A 145 -12.60 10.73 5.41
CA ASN A 145 -13.26 11.72 4.58
C ASN A 145 -13.14 13.07 5.31
N VAL A 146 -12.42 14.03 4.71
CA VAL A 146 -12.18 15.37 5.25
C VAL A 146 -13.08 16.40 4.60
#